data_AF-A0A7X5QIM7-F1
#
_entry.id   AF-A0A7X5QIM7-F1
#
_cell.length_a   1.000
_cell.length_b   1.000
_cell.length_c   1.000
_cell.angle_alpha   90.00
_cell.angle_beta   90.00
_cell.angle_gamma   90.00
#
_symmetry.space_group_name_H-M   'P 1'
#
loop_
_entity.id
_entity.type
_entity.pdbx_description
1 polymer ?
#
loop_
_entity_poly.entity_id
_entity_poly.type
_entity_poly.pdbx_seq_one_letter_code
_entity_poly.pdbx_strand_id
1 'polypeptide(L)'
;MRLAKFCDGWRRTQDLSNYNCQLRQVLISDAKGISDKFCLELNNGISVICGKNGIGKSTILKSIYSHIKKNDLYRTRLDEADINISLIKDNSEVENIEDISVNYLEPSVECNKIINFLNSSENIEDFIEGLEPNGLLGKKENINVIGNVIGRVYSKIEIYEVEGALEDDYTFPFIRVTLPNGVEYTCLEMGAGEYLCMYIFWFVNWIDAHSVLLIDEIENCISVYSQEYLMDYLAYISSQRGIWILLSSHSESILNKVGINNVRLISNISSAGINVVSPKHERKYFTALGIKPRKKGVFIVEDKFSYLFLNGMLNRAASDIAYDYHIVSFKDGESDIEKVVKHFNPNKTIGFNFFAVFDADMRAKISKLVGKVIPVISLPSIDGLNPEEELWRALSDNITDIAQKLGIESDDLFQYYEQCIPLDHHDRFMSLARYVNVSEEVLFNSIFPVWFINNVELVNKFIFSVIVSSSDMNQKEINTLASTMGLELFQFQKDSTDKEIIFFDSKDLLLK
;
A
#
# COMPACT_ATOMS: atom_id res chain seq x y z
N MET A 1 12.91 -19.66 -13.55
CA MET A 1 13.63 -18.37 -13.48
C MET A 1 13.99 -18.09 -12.01
N ARG A 2 15.11 -17.39 -11.70
CA ARG A 2 15.49 -17.10 -10.30
C ARG A 2 14.74 -15.87 -9.76
N LEU A 3 14.40 -15.87 -8.47
CA LEU A 3 13.70 -14.78 -7.76
C LEU A 3 14.32 -13.39 -8.05
N ALA A 4 15.65 -13.30 -8.14
CA ALA A 4 16.38 -12.06 -8.44
C ALA A 4 15.92 -11.39 -9.76
N LYS A 5 15.58 -12.16 -10.80
CA LYS A 5 15.11 -11.58 -12.08
C LYS A 5 13.73 -10.93 -11.94
N PHE A 6 12.87 -11.44 -11.06
CA PHE A 6 11.56 -10.86 -10.79
C PHE A 6 11.67 -9.57 -9.97
N CYS A 7 12.54 -9.55 -8.95
CA CYS A 7 12.87 -8.32 -8.21
C CYS A 7 13.45 -7.24 -9.13
N ASP A 8 14.32 -7.63 -10.08
CA ASP A 8 14.84 -6.72 -11.10
C ASP A 8 13.73 -6.21 -12.03
N GLY A 9 12.77 -7.06 -12.40
CA GLY A 9 11.60 -6.67 -13.18
C GLY A 9 10.82 -5.54 -12.51
N TRP A 10 10.42 -5.73 -11.25
CA TRP A 10 9.71 -4.71 -10.46
C TRP A 10 10.49 -3.40 -10.31
N ARG A 11 11.82 -3.48 -10.12
CA ARG A 11 12.65 -2.27 -10.08
C ARG A 11 12.67 -1.55 -11.43
N ARG A 12 12.70 -2.28 -12.55
CA ARG A 12 12.70 -1.70 -13.90
C ARG A 12 11.37 -1.12 -14.31
N THR A 13 10.24 -1.56 -13.74
CA THR A 13 8.94 -0.92 -14.03
C THR A 13 8.89 0.54 -13.57
N GLN A 14 9.73 0.90 -12.58
CA GLN A 14 9.89 2.28 -12.11
C GLN A 14 10.74 3.14 -13.06
N ASP A 15 11.55 2.51 -13.92
CA ASP A 15 12.36 3.20 -14.91
C ASP A 15 11.57 3.34 -16.21
N LEU A 16 10.92 4.50 -16.33
CA LEU A 16 10.04 4.85 -17.43
C LEU A 16 10.75 4.89 -18.80
N SER A 17 12.08 4.98 -18.82
CA SER A 17 12.86 5.00 -20.08
C SER A 17 12.76 3.69 -20.87
N ASN A 18 12.36 2.60 -20.23
CA ASN A 18 12.11 1.30 -20.89
C ASN A 18 10.76 1.25 -21.63
N TYR A 19 9.92 2.26 -21.46
CA TYR A 19 8.56 2.29 -21.98
C TYR A 19 8.44 3.37 -23.06
N ASN A 20 8.58 2.97 -24.32
CA ASN A 20 8.42 3.90 -25.43
C ASN A 20 6.99 4.44 -25.52
N CYS A 21 5.97 3.63 -25.19
CA CYS A 21 4.57 4.06 -25.14
C CYS A 21 4.10 4.09 -23.68
N GLN A 22 3.59 5.22 -23.22
CA GLN A 22 3.19 5.42 -21.82
C GLN A 22 1.82 6.10 -21.73
N LEU A 23 0.90 5.48 -20.99
CA LEU A 23 -0.34 6.13 -20.56
C LEU A 23 -0.07 6.87 -19.25
N ARG A 24 0.06 8.21 -19.31
CA ARG A 24 0.52 9.04 -18.20
C ARG A 24 -0.63 9.59 -17.36
N GLN A 25 -1.72 9.96 -18.01
CA GLN A 25 -2.84 10.62 -17.34
C GLN A 25 -4.14 10.28 -18.04
N VAL A 26 -5.20 10.08 -17.25
CA VAL A 26 -6.59 10.02 -17.72
C VAL A 26 -7.41 11.03 -16.92
N LEU A 27 -7.96 12.01 -17.62
CA LEU A 27 -8.88 13.01 -17.10
C LEU A 27 -10.28 12.66 -17.59
N ILE A 28 -11.25 12.76 -16.68
CA ILE A 28 -12.66 12.62 -17.03
C ILE A 28 -13.40 13.83 -16.48
N SER A 29 -13.94 14.65 -17.37
CA SER A 29 -14.64 15.90 -17.04
C SER A 29 -16.06 15.87 -17.59
N ASP A 30 -16.96 16.63 -16.98
CA ASP A 30 -18.33 16.85 -17.46
C ASP A 30 -19.24 15.59 -17.57
N ALA A 31 -18.75 14.43 -17.13
CA ALA A 31 -19.49 13.18 -17.11
C ALA A 31 -20.41 13.05 -15.87
N LYS A 32 -21.68 12.68 -16.10
CA LYS A 32 -22.67 12.54 -15.03
C LYS A 32 -22.27 11.48 -14.00
N GLY A 33 -22.13 11.91 -12.74
CA GLY A 33 -21.81 11.02 -11.62
C GLY A 33 -20.31 10.76 -11.43
N ILE A 34 -19.46 11.44 -12.20
CA ILE A 34 -18.02 11.53 -11.99
C ILE A 34 -17.70 12.89 -11.39
N SER A 35 -16.64 12.95 -10.58
CA SER A 35 -16.13 14.19 -10.02
C SER A 35 -15.42 15.01 -11.08
N ASP A 36 -15.68 16.32 -11.12
CA ASP A 36 -14.97 17.28 -11.99
C ASP A 36 -13.44 17.29 -11.80
N LYS A 37 -12.93 16.65 -10.74
CA LYS A 37 -11.51 16.50 -10.42
C LYS A 37 -10.99 15.09 -10.69
N PHE A 38 -11.70 14.27 -11.48
CA PHE A 38 -11.23 12.93 -11.79
C PHE A 38 -9.94 13.01 -12.61
N CYS A 39 -8.84 12.61 -11.98
CA CYS A 39 -7.52 12.60 -12.58
C CYS A 39 -6.77 11.36 -12.12
N LEU A 40 -6.56 10.44 -13.05
CA LEU A 40 -5.78 9.24 -12.86
C LEU A 40 -4.36 9.48 -13.37
N GLU A 41 -3.43 9.81 -12.47
CA GLU A 41 -2.01 9.96 -12.81
C GLU A 41 -1.29 8.62 -12.70
N LEU A 42 -0.52 8.23 -13.71
CA LEU A 42 0.17 6.95 -13.80
C LEU A 42 1.66 7.18 -14.03
N ASN A 43 2.47 6.76 -13.05
CA ASN A 43 3.90 7.08 -12.98
C ASN A 43 4.80 5.83 -12.91
N ASN A 44 4.29 4.68 -13.37
CA ASN A 44 4.98 3.40 -13.31
C ASN A 44 4.48 2.51 -14.45
N GLY A 45 5.36 1.67 -15.00
CA GLY A 45 5.04 0.72 -16.06
C GLY A 45 3.95 -0.29 -15.69
N ILE A 46 3.67 -0.49 -14.41
CA ILE A 46 2.49 -1.22 -13.92
C ILE A 46 1.77 -0.39 -12.87
N SER A 47 0.48 -0.15 -13.07
CA SER A 47 -0.40 0.52 -12.12
C SER A 47 -1.71 -0.23 -11.91
N VAL A 48 -2.31 -0.11 -10.72
CA VAL A 48 -3.54 -0.80 -10.34
C VAL A 48 -4.63 0.16 -9.94
N ILE A 49 -5.82 -0.02 -10.49
CA ILE A 49 -7.06 0.60 -10.06
C ILE A 49 -7.77 -0.36 -9.09
N CYS A 50 -8.05 0.08 -7.87
CA CYS A 50 -8.80 -0.69 -6.88
C CYS A 50 -10.00 0.09 -6.35
N GLY A 51 -10.94 -0.60 -5.68
CA GLY A 51 -12.16 0.03 -5.15
C GLY A 51 -13.35 -0.91 -5.28
N LYS A 52 -14.42 -0.67 -4.50
CA LYS A 52 -15.58 -1.59 -4.36
C LYS A 52 -16.23 -2.01 -5.69
N ASN A 53 -16.97 -3.11 -5.65
CA ASN A 53 -17.73 -3.61 -6.80
C ASN A 53 -18.75 -2.54 -7.25
N GLY A 54 -18.93 -2.40 -8.55
CA GLY A 54 -19.88 -1.43 -9.12
C GLY A 54 -19.43 0.03 -9.07
N ILE A 55 -18.20 0.34 -8.63
CA ILE A 55 -17.68 1.71 -8.58
C ILE A 55 -17.25 2.28 -9.94
N GLY A 56 -17.21 1.44 -10.99
CA GLY A 56 -16.89 1.86 -12.36
C GLY A 56 -15.47 1.54 -12.85
N LYS A 57 -14.69 0.68 -12.17
CA LYS A 57 -13.32 0.31 -12.61
C LYS A 57 -13.29 -0.23 -14.05
N SER A 58 -14.09 -1.24 -14.35
CA SER A 58 -14.25 -1.82 -15.69
C SER A 58 -14.73 -0.78 -16.70
N THR A 59 -15.63 0.11 -16.30
CA THR A 59 -16.10 1.21 -17.16
C THR A 59 -14.95 2.15 -17.51
N ILE A 60 -14.13 2.55 -16.54
CA ILE A 60 -12.95 3.41 -16.78
C ILE A 60 -11.97 2.72 -17.74
N LEU A 61 -11.63 1.44 -17.54
CA LEU A 61 -10.73 0.71 -18.44
C LEU A 61 -11.30 0.60 -19.87
N LYS A 62 -12.58 0.24 -20.01
CA LYS A 62 -13.25 0.16 -21.32
C LYS A 62 -13.30 1.51 -22.02
N SER A 63 -13.57 2.58 -21.27
CA SER A 63 -13.63 3.93 -21.80
C SER A 63 -12.26 4.43 -22.28
N ILE A 64 -11.17 4.10 -21.55
CA ILE A 64 -9.79 4.36 -22.00
C ILE A 64 -9.53 3.62 -23.32
N TYR A 65 -9.87 2.32 -23.39
CA TYR A 65 -9.67 1.52 -24.59
C TYR A 65 -10.42 2.10 -25.80
N SER A 66 -11.72 2.35 -25.66
CA SER A 66 -12.59 2.89 -26.71
C SER A 66 -12.12 4.25 -27.20
N HIS A 67 -11.67 5.13 -26.31
CA HIS A 67 -11.12 6.44 -26.68
C HIS A 67 -9.83 6.30 -27.51
N ILE A 68 -8.92 5.37 -27.15
CA ILE A 68 -7.67 5.17 -27.90
C ILE A 68 -7.93 4.52 -29.27
N LYS A 69 -8.84 3.55 -29.34
CA LYS A 69 -9.18 2.86 -30.60
C LYS A 69 -10.18 3.61 -31.48
N LYS A 70 -10.83 4.67 -30.98
CA LYS A 70 -11.97 5.36 -31.60
C LYS A 70 -13.06 4.40 -32.08
N ASN A 71 -13.40 3.43 -31.22
CA ASN A 71 -14.45 2.46 -31.53
C ASN A 71 -15.46 2.30 -30.38
N ASP A 72 -16.72 2.13 -30.78
CA ASP A 72 -17.84 1.90 -29.86
C ASP A 72 -18.01 0.42 -29.50
N LEU A 73 -16.92 -0.36 -29.52
CA LEU A 73 -16.94 -1.81 -29.19
C LEU A 73 -17.58 -2.05 -27.82
N TYR A 74 -17.32 -1.17 -26.86
CA TYR A 74 -17.91 -1.21 -25.54
C TYR A 74 -18.90 -0.07 -25.36
N ARG A 75 -20.17 -0.41 -25.08
CA ARG A 75 -21.13 0.59 -24.60
C ARG A 75 -20.73 1.06 -23.21
N THR A 76 -20.09 2.22 -23.13
CA THR A 76 -19.75 2.83 -21.85
C THR A 76 -20.78 3.90 -21.47
N ARG A 77 -20.83 4.27 -20.18
CA ARG A 77 -21.69 5.38 -19.70
C ARG A 77 -21.02 6.74 -19.90
N LEU A 78 -19.79 6.75 -20.38
CA LEU A 78 -18.98 7.95 -20.57
C LEU A 78 -18.93 8.25 -22.05
N ASP A 79 -19.19 9.50 -22.40
CA ASP A 79 -19.06 9.93 -23.77
C ASP A 79 -17.57 10.14 -24.07
N GLU A 80 -17.15 9.87 -25.31
CA GLU A 80 -15.74 10.02 -25.71
C GLU A 80 -15.21 11.44 -25.48
N ALA A 81 -16.10 12.45 -25.62
CA ALA A 81 -15.80 13.86 -25.40
C ALA A 81 -15.46 14.21 -23.95
N ASP A 82 -15.88 13.38 -22.99
CA ASP A 82 -15.66 13.60 -21.56
C ASP A 82 -14.25 13.15 -21.12
N ILE A 83 -13.52 12.44 -22.00
CA ILE A 83 -12.28 11.76 -21.66
C ILE A 83 -11.12 12.45 -22.37
N ASN A 84 -10.10 12.80 -21.61
CA ASN A 84 -8.85 13.32 -22.13
C ASN A 84 -7.68 12.50 -21.59
N ILE A 85 -6.80 12.05 -22.48
CA ILE A 85 -5.71 11.13 -22.16
C ILE A 85 -4.37 11.76 -22.55
N SER A 86 -3.41 11.74 -21.63
CA SER A 86 -2.01 12.05 -21.93
C SER A 86 -1.26 10.75 -22.23
N LEU A 87 -0.75 10.67 -23.46
CA LEU A 87 0.08 9.57 -23.97
C LEU A 87 1.45 10.11 -24.37
N ILE A 88 2.50 9.36 -24.05
CA ILE A 88 3.86 9.64 -24.49
C ILE A 88 4.31 8.49 -25.40
N LYS A 89 4.82 8.82 -26.59
CA LYS A 89 5.47 7.89 -27.52
C LYS A 89 6.88 8.41 -27.86
N ASP A 90 7.91 7.59 -27.67
CA ASP A 90 9.31 7.93 -27.94
C ASP A 90 9.74 9.27 -27.30
N ASN A 91 9.39 9.46 -26.03
CA ASN A 91 9.62 10.67 -25.21
C ASN A 91 8.94 11.96 -25.69
N SER A 92 7.95 11.86 -26.58
CA SER A 92 7.14 13.00 -27.04
C SER A 92 5.67 12.76 -26.75
N GLU A 93 4.90 13.82 -26.45
CA GLU A 93 3.45 13.71 -26.34
C GLU A 93 2.84 13.34 -27.69
N VAL A 94 1.82 12.48 -27.63
CA VAL A 94 1.16 11.94 -28.82
C VAL A 94 -0.02 12.84 -29.19
N GLU A 95 0.07 13.51 -30.34
CA GLU A 95 -1.05 14.28 -30.89
C GLU A 95 -2.08 13.37 -31.60
N ASN A 96 -1.62 12.31 -32.28
CA ASN A 96 -2.49 11.33 -32.95
C ASN A 96 -2.53 9.99 -32.21
N ILE A 97 -3.60 9.80 -31.45
CA ILE A 97 -3.78 8.64 -30.56
C ILE A 97 -3.96 7.32 -31.34
N GLU A 98 -4.34 7.37 -32.62
CA GLU A 98 -4.61 6.18 -33.46
C GLU A 98 -3.36 5.30 -33.69
N ASP A 99 -2.15 5.88 -33.59
CA ASP A 99 -0.88 5.18 -33.80
C ASP A 99 -0.42 4.38 -32.56
N ILE A 100 -1.28 4.27 -31.54
CA ILE A 100 -0.98 3.62 -30.27
C ILE A 100 -1.54 2.19 -30.28
N SER A 101 -0.63 1.21 -30.14
CA SER A 101 -1.02 -0.18 -29.91
C SER A 101 -1.57 -0.29 -28.48
N VAL A 102 -2.88 -0.50 -28.37
CA VAL A 102 -3.58 -0.72 -27.10
C VAL A 102 -4.34 -2.04 -27.16
N ASN A 103 -4.25 -2.80 -26.08
CA ASN A 103 -4.93 -4.08 -25.89
C ASN A 103 -5.79 -4.03 -24.61
N TYR A 104 -6.97 -4.63 -24.65
CA TYR A 104 -7.87 -4.78 -23.51
C TYR A 104 -8.13 -6.26 -23.26
N LEU A 105 -8.10 -6.66 -21.99
CA LEU A 105 -8.20 -8.05 -21.57
C LEU A 105 -9.09 -8.23 -20.34
N GLU A 106 -10.11 -9.09 -20.44
CA GLU A 106 -10.97 -9.58 -19.34
C GLU A 106 -10.76 -11.10 -19.16
N PRO A 107 -9.63 -11.56 -18.59
CA PRO A 107 -9.11 -12.92 -18.81
C PRO A 107 -10.12 -14.05 -18.59
N SER A 108 -11.01 -13.92 -17.60
CA SER A 108 -12.05 -14.91 -17.31
C SER A 108 -13.14 -14.96 -18.39
N VAL A 109 -13.48 -13.83 -19.01
CA VAL A 109 -14.44 -13.73 -20.11
C VAL A 109 -13.87 -14.34 -21.38
N GLU A 110 -12.63 -14.00 -21.78
CA GLU A 110 -12.06 -14.59 -22.99
C GLU A 110 -11.81 -16.09 -22.83
N CYS A 111 -11.26 -16.54 -21.69
CA CYS A 111 -11.08 -17.96 -21.42
C CYS A 111 -12.40 -18.73 -21.52
N ASN A 112 -13.48 -18.22 -20.93
CA ASN A 112 -14.79 -18.87 -20.99
C ASN A 112 -15.36 -18.88 -22.42
N LYS A 113 -15.19 -17.80 -23.19
CA LYS A 113 -15.59 -17.75 -24.61
C LYS A 113 -14.91 -18.86 -25.40
N ILE A 114 -13.60 -19.01 -25.25
CA ILE A 114 -12.79 -20.02 -25.95
C ILE A 114 -13.21 -21.44 -25.53
N ILE A 115 -13.28 -21.72 -24.23
CA ILE A 115 -13.63 -23.06 -23.73
C ILE A 115 -15.05 -23.46 -24.14
N ASN A 116 -16.01 -22.53 -24.13
CA ASN A 116 -17.37 -22.80 -24.60
C ASN A 116 -17.39 -23.12 -26.10
N PHE A 117 -16.66 -22.34 -26.91
CA PHE A 117 -16.53 -22.59 -28.34
C PHE A 117 -15.94 -23.98 -28.61
N LEU A 118 -14.81 -24.31 -27.98
CA LEU A 118 -14.14 -25.59 -28.16
C LEU A 118 -15.03 -26.77 -27.72
N ASN A 119 -15.70 -26.67 -26.56
CA ASN A 119 -16.63 -27.71 -26.11
C ASN A 119 -17.87 -27.88 -27.01
N SER A 120 -18.26 -26.84 -27.74
CA SER A 120 -19.38 -26.89 -28.69
C SER A 120 -18.98 -27.36 -30.09
N SER A 121 -17.69 -27.52 -30.35
CA SER A 121 -17.16 -27.90 -31.66
C SER A 121 -17.06 -29.42 -31.80
N GLU A 122 -17.46 -29.96 -32.96
CA GLU A 122 -17.45 -31.41 -33.20
C GLU A 122 -16.06 -31.95 -33.54
N ASN A 123 -15.23 -31.17 -34.25
CA ASN A 123 -13.86 -31.55 -34.63
C ASN A 123 -12.87 -30.47 -34.19
N ILE A 124 -12.25 -30.64 -33.03
CA ILE A 124 -11.29 -29.68 -32.49
C ILE A 124 -9.93 -29.81 -33.20
N GLU A 125 -9.61 -31.03 -33.62
CA GLU A 125 -8.41 -31.39 -34.35
C GLU A 125 -8.28 -30.62 -35.67
N ASP A 126 -9.39 -30.33 -36.34
CA ASP A 126 -9.41 -29.56 -37.60
C ASP A 126 -8.87 -28.14 -37.40
N PHE A 127 -9.04 -27.55 -36.21
CA PHE A 127 -8.53 -26.21 -35.89
C PHE A 127 -7.02 -26.17 -35.66
N ILE A 128 -6.42 -27.31 -35.30
CA ILE A 128 -4.98 -27.41 -35.03
C ILE A 128 -4.23 -28.15 -36.13
N GLU A 129 -4.94 -28.72 -37.10
CA GLU A 129 -4.33 -29.41 -38.23
C GLU A 129 -3.48 -28.45 -39.06
N GLY A 130 -2.21 -28.81 -39.29
CA GLY A 130 -1.27 -27.98 -40.04
C GLY A 130 -0.68 -26.81 -39.25
N LEU A 131 -1.09 -26.58 -38.00
CA LEU A 131 -0.45 -25.60 -37.12
C LEU A 131 0.75 -26.21 -36.41
N GLU A 132 1.86 -25.47 -36.42
CA GLU A 132 3.03 -25.78 -35.60
C GLU A 132 2.90 -25.10 -34.23
N PRO A 133 3.28 -25.78 -33.13
CA PRO A 133 3.19 -25.17 -31.81
C PRO A 133 4.15 -23.99 -31.69
N ASN A 134 3.70 -22.93 -31.01
CA ASN A 134 4.50 -21.74 -30.73
C ASN A 134 5.75 -22.14 -29.93
N GLY A 135 6.90 -22.12 -30.63
CA GLY A 135 8.18 -22.54 -30.08
C GLY A 135 8.74 -21.60 -29.02
N LEU A 136 8.20 -20.39 -28.82
CA LEU A 136 8.62 -19.50 -27.74
C LEU A 136 8.19 -20.05 -26.38
N LEU A 137 6.92 -20.44 -26.26
CA LEU A 137 6.31 -20.84 -24.99
C LEU A 137 6.69 -22.27 -24.58
N GLY A 138 6.95 -23.15 -25.55
CA GLY A 138 7.47 -24.50 -25.32
C GLY A 138 8.94 -24.56 -24.88
N LYS A 139 9.65 -23.43 -24.77
CA LYS A 139 11.04 -23.41 -24.25
C LYS A 139 11.06 -23.83 -22.78
N LYS A 140 12.06 -24.64 -22.41
CA LYS A 140 12.26 -25.12 -21.03
C LYS A 140 12.26 -24.01 -19.98
N GLU A 141 12.78 -22.82 -20.31
CA GLU A 141 12.74 -21.68 -19.39
C GLU A 141 11.32 -21.19 -19.11
N ASN A 142 10.49 -21.08 -20.14
CA ASN A 142 9.10 -20.62 -20.05
C ASN A 142 8.20 -21.67 -19.41
N ILE A 143 8.39 -22.95 -19.72
CA ILE A 143 7.69 -24.07 -19.05
C ILE A 143 7.88 -24.00 -17.52
N ASN A 144 9.11 -23.73 -17.06
CA ASN A 144 9.39 -23.61 -15.63
C ASN A 144 8.75 -22.36 -15.02
N VAL A 145 8.65 -21.24 -15.75
CA VAL A 145 7.99 -20.04 -15.25
C VAL A 145 6.48 -20.25 -15.16
N ILE A 146 5.86 -20.76 -16.22
CA ILE A 146 4.43 -21.13 -16.24
C ILE A 146 4.12 -22.10 -15.10
N GLY A 147 4.95 -23.14 -14.93
CA GLY A 147 4.80 -24.10 -13.84
C GLY A 147 4.89 -23.48 -12.46
N ASN A 148 5.79 -22.50 -12.26
CA ASN A 148 5.88 -21.76 -11.00
C ASN A 148 4.65 -20.89 -10.75
N VAL A 149 4.10 -20.22 -11.78
CA VAL A 149 2.88 -19.42 -11.67
C VAL A 149 1.68 -20.28 -11.28
N ILE A 150 1.54 -21.43 -11.91
CA ILE A 150 0.39 -22.33 -11.68
C ILE A 150 0.57 -23.16 -10.41
N GLY A 151 1.81 -23.42 -10.00
CA GLY A 151 2.14 -24.34 -8.89
C GLY A 151 2.13 -25.81 -9.33
N ARG A 152 2.43 -26.07 -10.61
CA ARG A 152 2.41 -27.40 -11.23
C ARG A 152 3.64 -27.63 -12.09
N VAL A 153 4.17 -28.84 -12.10
CA VAL A 153 5.34 -29.19 -12.92
C VAL A 153 4.87 -29.80 -14.24
N TYR A 154 5.35 -29.23 -15.35
CA TYR A 154 5.12 -29.71 -16.71
C TYR A 154 6.43 -30.19 -17.32
N SER A 155 6.40 -31.28 -18.09
CA SER A 155 7.53 -31.73 -18.90
C SER A 155 7.52 -31.09 -20.29
N LYS A 156 6.33 -30.80 -20.82
CA LYS A 156 6.11 -30.17 -22.13
C LYS A 156 4.87 -29.29 -22.10
N ILE A 157 4.90 -28.17 -22.82
CA ILE A 157 3.76 -27.29 -23.08
C ILE A 157 3.79 -26.95 -24.56
N GLU A 158 2.69 -27.21 -25.26
CA GLU A 158 2.47 -26.91 -26.67
C GLU A 158 1.29 -25.97 -26.80
N ILE A 159 1.47 -24.90 -27.58
CA ILE A 159 0.45 -23.86 -27.75
C ILE A 159 0.26 -23.67 -29.25
N TYR A 160 -0.96 -23.90 -29.72
CA TYR A 160 -1.34 -23.75 -31.12
C TYR A 160 -2.21 -22.49 -31.22
N GLU A 161 -1.81 -21.55 -32.07
CA GLU A 161 -2.52 -20.28 -32.26
C GLU A 161 -3.60 -20.48 -33.31
N VAL A 162 -4.85 -20.61 -32.86
CA VAL A 162 -6.00 -20.84 -33.73
C VAL A 162 -6.52 -19.49 -34.20
N GLU A 163 -6.54 -19.28 -35.52
CA GLU A 163 -7.00 -18.05 -36.18
C GLU A 163 -8.30 -18.29 -36.94
N GLY A 164 -9.17 -17.27 -37.04
CA GLY A 164 -10.38 -17.30 -37.88
C GLY A 164 -11.50 -18.25 -37.43
N ALA A 165 -11.36 -18.93 -36.29
CA ALA A 165 -12.37 -19.87 -35.77
C ALA A 165 -13.47 -19.19 -34.94
N LEU A 166 -13.17 -18.04 -34.33
CA LEU A 166 -14.11 -17.20 -33.60
C LEU A 166 -14.47 -15.94 -34.41
N GLU A 167 -15.59 -15.29 -34.06
CA GLU A 167 -15.97 -13.99 -34.62
C GLU A 167 -14.84 -12.96 -34.50
N ASP A 168 -14.82 -12.00 -35.43
CA ASP A 168 -13.83 -10.91 -35.56
C ASP A 168 -12.39 -11.38 -35.81
N ASP A 169 -12.22 -12.56 -36.41
CA ASP A 169 -10.91 -13.20 -36.68
C ASP A 169 -10.04 -13.31 -35.41
N TYR A 170 -10.67 -13.53 -34.26
CA TYR A 170 -10.01 -13.56 -32.97
C TYR A 170 -9.05 -14.75 -32.84
N THR A 171 -7.75 -14.49 -32.73
CA THR A 171 -6.73 -15.50 -32.45
C THR A 171 -6.75 -15.94 -30.99
N PHE A 172 -6.69 -17.24 -30.73
CA PHE A 172 -6.61 -17.77 -29.36
C PHE A 172 -5.69 -18.99 -29.23
N PRO A 173 -5.18 -19.29 -28.01
CA PRO A 173 -4.30 -20.44 -27.80
C PRO A 173 -5.10 -21.71 -27.48
N PHE A 174 -4.95 -22.74 -28.31
CA PHE A 174 -5.24 -24.12 -27.94
C PHE A 174 -4.00 -24.72 -27.27
N ILE A 175 -4.13 -25.22 -26.04
CA ILE A 175 -2.98 -25.60 -25.22
C ILE A 175 -3.02 -27.09 -24.93
N ARG A 176 -1.88 -27.76 -25.13
CA ARG A 176 -1.64 -29.15 -24.75
C ARG A 176 -0.45 -29.22 -23.82
N VAL A 177 -0.54 -30.03 -22.77
CA VAL A 177 0.53 -30.19 -21.79
C VAL A 177 0.83 -31.65 -21.52
N THR A 178 2.08 -31.93 -21.23
CA THR A 178 2.56 -33.25 -20.78
C THR A 178 3.12 -33.11 -19.38
N LEU A 179 2.74 -34.02 -18.48
CA LEU A 179 3.27 -34.10 -17.12
C LEU A 179 4.54 -34.97 -17.08
N PRO A 180 5.35 -34.89 -16.00
CA PRO A 180 6.54 -35.73 -15.84
C PRO A 180 6.29 -37.24 -15.86
N ASN A 181 5.08 -37.69 -15.53
CA ASN A 181 4.67 -39.10 -15.58
C ASN A 181 4.13 -39.54 -16.96
N GLY A 182 4.17 -38.65 -17.96
CA GLY A 182 3.71 -38.93 -19.33
C GLY A 182 2.20 -38.74 -19.55
N VAL A 183 1.43 -38.31 -18.55
CA VAL A 183 0.01 -37.97 -18.75
C VAL A 183 -0.09 -36.69 -19.57
N GLU A 184 -0.94 -36.71 -20.60
CA GLU A 184 -1.23 -35.59 -21.49
C GLU A 184 -2.69 -35.16 -21.38
N TYR A 185 -2.93 -33.86 -21.48
CA TYR A 185 -4.26 -33.28 -21.54
C TYR A 185 -4.21 -31.89 -22.19
N THR A 186 -5.38 -31.35 -22.53
CA THR A 186 -5.53 -30.08 -23.24
C THR A 186 -6.19 -29.02 -22.36
N CYS A 187 -6.40 -27.82 -22.91
CA CYS A 187 -7.14 -26.75 -22.24
C CYS A 187 -8.58 -27.14 -21.87
N LEU A 188 -9.17 -28.15 -22.50
CA LEU A 188 -10.51 -28.64 -22.17
C LEU A 188 -10.58 -29.32 -20.79
N GLU A 189 -9.49 -29.97 -20.38
CA GLU A 189 -9.38 -30.67 -19.10
C GLU A 189 -8.70 -29.82 -18.01
N MET A 190 -8.18 -28.64 -18.36
CA MET A 190 -7.57 -27.72 -17.41
C MET A 190 -8.60 -27.13 -16.45
N GLY A 191 -8.20 -26.92 -15.19
CA GLY A 191 -8.96 -26.05 -14.29
C GLY A 191 -8.96 -24.61 -14.82
N ALA A 192 -10.02 -23.84 -14.56
CA ALA A 192 -10.16 -22.47 -15.06
C ALA A 192 -8.93 -21.59 -14.75
N GLY A 193 -8.38 -21.68 -13.54
CA GLY A 193 -7.18 -20.95 -13.15
C GLY A 193 -5.89 -21.41 -13.85
N GLU A 194 -5.79 -22.70 -14.21
CA GLU A 194 -4.65 -23.25 -14.97
C GLU A 194 -4.65 -22.69 -16.39
N TYR A 195 -5.78 -22.77 -17.09
CA TYR A 195 -5.92 -22.22 -18.43
C TYR A 195 -5.75 -20.70 -18.44
N LEU A 196 -6.37 -19.98 -17.50
CA LEU A 196 -6.27 -18.51 -17.40
C LEU A 196 -4.83 -18.03 -17.23
N CYS A 197 -4.03 -18.70 -16.38
CA CYS A 197 -2.61 -18.35 -16.23
C CYS A 197 -1.83 -18.56 -17.53
N MET A 198 -2.04 -19.68 -18.23
CA MET A 198 -1.34 -19.95 -19.49
C MET A 198 -1.80 -19.02 -20.61
N TYR A 199 -3.09 -18.68 -20.63
CA TYR A 199 -3.68 -17.75 -21.57
C TYR A 199 -3.11 -16.35 -21.40
N ILE A 200 -3.05 -15.81 -20.16
CA ILE A 200 -2.41 -14.51 -19.90
C ILE A 200 -0.93 -14.57 -20.30
N PHE A 201 -0.24 -15.67 -19.98
CA PHE A 201 1.16 -15.84 -20.35
C PHE A 201 1.37 -15.81 -21.86
N TRP A 202 0.50 -16.47 -22.64
CA TRP A 202 0.50 -16.40 -24.10
C TRP A 202 0.21 -14.97 -24.56
N PHE A 203 -0.89 -14.36 -24.10
CA PHE A 203 -1.36 -13.05 -24.55
C PHE A 203 -0.30 -11.96 -24.39
N VAL A 204 0.35 -11.87 -23.22
CA VAL A 204 1.39 -10.86 -22.98
C VAL A 204 2.70 -11.10 -23.75
N ASN A 205 2.86 -12.27 -24.36
CA ASN A 205 3.96 -12.57 -25.30
C ASN A 205 3.54 -12.41 -26.76
N TRP A 206 2.24 -12.49 -27.04
CA TRP A 206 1.66 -12.39 -28.36
C TRP A 206 1.42 -10.94 -28.80
N ILE A 207 0.92 -10.07 -27.90
CA ILE A 207 0.71 -8.64 -28.20
C ILE A 207 2.02 -7.92 -28.55
N ASP A 208 1.94 -6.78 -29.23
CA ASP A 208 3.13 -5.98 -29.61
C ASP A 208 3.96 -5.52 -28.41
N ALA A 209 5.26 -5.34 -28.65
CA ALA A 209 6.11 -4.60 -27.72
C ALA A 209 5.76 -3.10 -27.74
N HIS A 210 6.09 -2.38 -26.67
CA HIS A 210 5.83 -0.95 -26.55
C HIS A 210 4.34 -0.58 -26.74
N SER A 211 3.45 -1.43 -26.23
CA SER A 211 1.99 -1.23 -26.26
C SER A 211 1.44 -0.83 -24.89
N VAL A 212 0.20 -0.34 -24.87
CA VAL A 212 -0.61 -0.22 -23.64
C VAL A 212 -1.44 -1.48 -23.46
N LEU A 213 -1.49 -2.02 -22.25
CA LEU A 213 -2.29 -3.19 -21.87
C LEU A 213 -3.20 -2.83 -20.71
N LEU A 214 -4.51 -2.94 -20.94
CA LEU A 214 -5.56 -2.76 -19.94
C LEU A 214 -6.09 -4.13 -19.53
N ILE A 215 -6.06 -4.45 -18.24
CA ILE A 215 -6.51 -5.76 -17.73
C ILE A 215 -7.58 -5.58 -16.66
N ASP A 216 -8.75 -6.16 -16.84
CA ASP A 216 -9.81 -6.12 -15.85
C ASP A 216 -9.82 -7.40 -15.00
N GLU A 217 -9.86 -7.24 -13.68
CA GLU A 217 -9.99 -8.31 -12.67
C GLU A 217 -9.11 -9.54 -12.94
N ILE A 218 -7.80 -9.32 -13.04
CA ILE A 218 -6.80 -10.34 -13.37
C ILE A 218 -6.79 -11.52 -12.39
N GLU A 219 -7.22 -11.30 -11.14
CA GLU A 219 -7.28 -12.32 -10.09
C GLU A 219 -8.42 -13.34 -10.23
N ASN A 220 -9.40 -13.10 -11.10
CA ASN A 220 -10.57 -13.96 -11.22
C ASN A 220 -10.14 -15.41 -11.54
N CYS A 221 -10.68 -16.36 -10.79
CA CYS A 221 -10.42 -17.80 -10.93
C CYS A 221 -9.00 -18.30 -10.58
N ILE A 222 -8.09 -17.46 -10.06
CA ILE A 222 -6.73 -17.89 -9.67
C ILE A 222 -6.45 -17.73 -8.18
N SER A 223 -5.61 -18.63 -7.64
CA SER A 223 -5.22 -18.63 -6.23
C SER A 223 -4.32 -17.46 -5.86
N VAL A 224 -4.26 -17.09 -4.58
CA VAL A 224 -3.33 -16.05 -4.05
C VAL A 224 -1.88 -16.35 -4.45
N TYR A 225 -1.48 -17.62 -4.38
CA TYR A 225 -0.17 -18.08 -4.84
C TYR A 225 0.06 -17.70 -6.31
N SER A 226 -0.86 -18.06 -7.20
CA SER A 226 -0.72 -17.79 -8.64
C SER A 226 -0.76 -16.30 -8.96
N GLN A 227 -1.56 -15.52 -8.24
CA GLN A 227 -1.60 -14.06 -8.38
C GLN A 227 -0.22 -13.44 -8.12
N GLU A 228 0.47 -13.84 -7.04
CA GLU A 228 1.78 -13.30 -6.70
C GLU A 228 2.84 -13.60 -7.77
N TYR A 229 2.91 -14.84 -8.24
CA TYR A 229 3.87 -15.24 -9.27
C TYR A 229 3.52 -14.71 -10.67
N LEU A 230 2.23 -14.58 -10.99
CA LEU A 230 1.78 -13.96 -12.23
C LEU A 230 2.17 -12.48 -12.27
N MET A 231 1.96 -11.75 -11.17
CA MET A 231 2.37 -10.35 -11.06
C MET A 231 3.89 -10.17 -11.18
N ASP A 232 4.68 -11.08 -10.59
CA ASP A 232 6.13 -11.11 -10.77
C ASP A 232 6.53 -11.31 -12.24
N TYR A 233 5.82 -12.19 -12.94
CA TYR A 233 6.03 -12.40 -14.37
C TYR A 233 5.60 -11.19 -15.22
N LEU A 234 4.47 -10.55 -14.88
CA LEU A 234 4.01 -9.34 -15.56
C LEU A 234 5.01 -8.20 -15.43
N ALA A 235 5.56 -7.96 -14.23
CA ALA A 235 6.61 -6.97 -14.02
C ALA A 235 7.86 -7.27 -14.87
N TYR A 236 8.25 -8.55 -14.92
CA TYR A 236 9.35 -8.97 -15.78
C TYR A 236 9.06 -8.70 -17.26
N ILE A 237 7.96 -9.21 -17.82
CA ILE A 237 7.68 -9.10 -19.25
C ILE A 237 7.36 -7.65 -19.67
N SER A 238 6.64 -6.90 -18.82
CA SER A 238 6.36 -5.48 -19.00
C SER A 238 7.65 -4.69 -19.16
N SER A 239 8.61 -4.86 -18.25
CA SER A 239 9.88 -4.14 -18.30
C SER A 239 10.80 -4.58 -19.46
N GLN A 240 10.68 -5.82 -19.94
CA GLN A 240 11.48 -6.32 -21.06
C GLN A 240 10.94 -5.89 -22.43
N ARG A 241 9.61 -5.84 -22.57
CA ARG A 241 8.94 -5.51 -23.83
C ARG A 241 8.42 -4.08 -23.89
N GLY A 242 8.59 -3.30 -22.81
CA GLY A 242 8.05 -1.94 -22.69
C GLY A 242 6.52 -1.89 -22.71
N ILE A 243 5.82 -2.93 -22.25
CA ILE A 243 4.35 -2.98 -22.22
C ILE A 243 3.85 -2.20 -21.00
N TRP A 244 3.15 -1.09 -21.22
CA TRP A 244 2.58 -0.26 -20.17
C TRP A 244 1.25 -0.83 -19.66
N ILE A 245 1.22 -1.29 -18.40
CA ILE A 245 0.07 -2.03 -17.85
C ILE A 245 -0.73 -1.17 -16.89
N LEU A 246 -2.03 -1.07 -17.13
CA LEU A 246 -3.02 -0.59 -16.17
C LEU A 246 -4.03 -1.70 -15.92
N LEU A 247 -4.15 -2.17 -14.68
CA LEU A 247 -5.09 -3.24 -14.35
C LEU A 247 -6.07 -2.85 -13.25
N SER A 248 -7.23 -3.50 -13.21
CA SER A 248 -8.14 -3.42 -12.07
C SER A 248 -7.96 -4.64 -11.15
N SER A 249 -8.04 -4.42 -9.83
CA SER A 249 -7.98 -5.52 -8.86
C SER A 249 -8.59 -5.15 -7.51
N HIS A 250 -9.12 -6.17 -6.83
CA HIS A 250 -9.53 -6.19 -5.43
C HIS A 250 -8.60 -7.04 -4.56
N SER A 251 -7.60 -7.70 -5.16
CA SER A 251 -6.76 -8.64 -4.44
C SER A 251 -5.72 -7.92 -3.57
N GLU A 252 -5.70 -8.25 -2.28
CA GLU A 252 -4.64 -7.82 -1.35
C GLU A 252 -3.25 -8.24 -1.84
N SER A 253 -3.07 -9.45 -2.37
CA SER A 253 -1.75 -9.92 -2.80
C SER A 253 -1.24 -9.16 -4.03
N ILE A 254 -2.13 -8.81 -4.97
CA ILE A 254 -1.78 -7.98 -6.14
C ILE A 254 -1.40 -6.57 -5.70
N LEU A 255 -2.19 -5.97 -4.82
CA LEU A 255 -1.93 -4.62 -4.30
C LEU A 255 -0.62 -4.56 -3.51
N ASN A 256 -0.32 -5.60 -2.73
CA ASN A 256 0.96 -5.72 -2.01
C ASN A 256 2.16 -5.84 -2.96
N LYS A 257 2.03 -6.59 -4.05
CA LYS A 257 3.08 -6.73 -5.07
C LYS A 257 3.36 -5.42 -5.80
N VAL A 258 2.30 -4.70 -6.17
CA VAL A 258 2.40 -3.45 -6.93
C VAL A 258 2.88 -2.29 -6.07
N GLY A 259 2.50 -2.27 -4.79
CA GLY A 259 2.91 -1.26 -3.84
C GLY A 259 2.10 0.03 -3.91
N ILE A 260 2.00 0.70 -2.75
CA ILE A 260 1.14 1.87 -2.49
C ILE A 260 1.22 2.98 -3.54
N ASN A 261 2.43 3.30 -4.03
CA ASN A 261 2.66 4.41 -4.96
C ASN A 261 2.04 4.18 -6.35
N ASN A 262 1.77 2.92 -6.69
CA ASN A 262 1.27 2.50 -8.01
C ASN A 262 -0.21 2.09 -7.95
N VAL A 263 -0.83 2.19 -6.78
CA VAL A 263 -2.26 1.92 -6.58
C VAL A 263 -3.05 3.23 -6.69
N ARG A 264 -4.22 3.15 -7.32
CA ARG A 264 -5.19 4.24 -7.46
C ARG A 264 -6.53 3.74 -6.97
N LEU A 265 -7.01 4.33 -5.87
CA LEU A 265 -8.28 3.96 -5.27
C LEU A 265 -9.40 4.74 -5.94
N ILE A 266 -10.36 4.04 -6.53
CA ILE A 266 -11.62 4.59 -7.02
C ILE A 266 -12.64 4.52 -5.91
N SER A 267 -13.17 5.68 -5.55
CA SER A 267 -14.27 5.82 -4.60
C SER A 267 -15.41 6.62 -5.19
N ASN A 268 -16.59 6.50 -4.60
CA ASN A 268 -17.73 7.34 -4.94
C ASN A 268 -18.09 8.13 -3.69
N ILE A 269 -17.97 9.44 -3.80
CA ILE A 269 -18.36 10.37 -2.75
C ILE A 269 -19.74 10.88 -3.11
N SER A 270 -20.73 10.66 -2.24
CA SER A 270 -22.14 10.99 -2.52
C SER A 270 -22.36 12.43 -3.00
N SER A 271 -21.53 13.38 -2.56
CA SER A 271 -21.61 14.79 -2.95
C SER A 271 -20.80 15.17 -4.19
N ALA A 272 -19.87 14.33 -4.65
CA ALA A 272 -18.93 14.66 -5.71
C ALA A 272 -18.86 13.61 -6.83
N GLY A 273 -19.53 12.47 -6.70
CA GLY A 273 -19.45 11.36 -7.66
C GLY A 273 -18.17 10.52 -7.52
N ILE A 274 -17.89 9.76 -8.58
CA ILE A 274 -16.72 8.89 -8.67
C ILE A 274 -15.45 9.73 -8.74
N ASN A 275 -14.47 9.42 -7.90
CA ASN A 275 -13.18 10.10 -7.84
C ASN A 275 -12.01 9.12 -7.70
N VAL A 276 -10.81 9.62 -7.97
CA VAL A 276 -9.55 8.90 -7.78
C VAL A 276 -8.84 9.43 -6.55
N VAL A 277 -8.33 8.53 -5.73
CA VAL A 277 -7.50 8.84 -4.55
C VAL A 277 -6.17 8.10 -4.70
N SER A 278 -5.06 8.84 -4.61
CA SER A 278 -3.72 8.26 -4.42
C SER A 278 -3.52 7.98 -2.93
N PRO A 279 -3.60 6.71 -2.49
CA PRO A 279 -3.51 6.38 -1.08
C PRO A 279 -2.10 6.64 -0.56
N LYS A 280 -1.97 7.34 0.58
CA LYS A 280 -0.68 7.54 1.27
C LYS A 280 -0.29 6.39 2.20
N HIS A 281 -1.24 5.49 2.48
CA HIS A 281 -1.05 4.37 3.40
C HIS A 281 -1.94 3.18 2.98
N GLU A 282 -1.43 1.96 3.11
CA GLU A 282 -2.08 0.73 2.63
C GLU A 282 -3.47 0.50 3.23
N ARG A 283 -3.63 0.88 4.49
CA ARG A 283 -4.92 0.76 5.20
C ARG A 283 -6.07 1.41 4.44
N LYS A 284 -5.80 2.47 3.65
CA LYS A 284 -6.85 3.20 2.93
C LYS A 284 -7.50 2.33 1.85
N TYR A 285 -6.69 1.64 1.04
CA TYR A 285 -7.25 0.75 0.02
C TYR A 285 -7.79 -0.55 0.63
N PHE A 286 -7.14 -1.11 1.66
CA PHE A 286 -7.68 -2.28 2.36
C PHE A 286 -9.05 -2.01 2.98
N THR A 287 -9.18 -0.90 3.72
CA THR A 287 -10.47 -0.50 4.31
C THR A 287 -11.52 -0.27 3.23
N ALA A 288 -11.15 0.35 2.10
CA ALA A 288 -12.07 0.56 0.99
C ALA A 288 -12.56 -0.77 0.38
N LEU A 289 -11.71 -1.80 0.39
CA LEU A 289 -12.05 -3.16 -0.03
C LEU A 289 -12.77 -3.99 1.05
N GLY A 290 -12.97 -3.45 2.25
CA GLY A 290 -13.56 -4.18 3.38
C GLY A 290 -12.60 -5.16 4.06
N ILE A 291 -11.30 -5.06 3.76
CA ILE A 291 -10.24 -5.86 4.38
C ILE A 291 -9.76 -5.12 5.63
N LYS A 292 -9.66 -5.84 6.74
CA LYS A 292 -9.07 -5.30 7.97
C LYS A 292 -7.54 -5.48 7.90
N PRO A 293 -6.75 -4.39 7.78
CA PRO A 293 -5.30 -4.49 7.76
C PRO A 293 -4.79 -5.13 9.05
N ARG A 294 -3.69 -5.88 8.93
CA ARG A 294 -3.00 -6.46 10.09
C ARG A 294 -2.25 -5.38 10.84
N LYS A 295 -2.15 -5.55 12.16
CA LYS A 295 -1.32 -4.71 13.02
C LYS A 295 0.15 -5.05 12.76
N LYS A 296 0.98 -4.01 12.61
CA LYS A 296 2.42 -4.10 12.32
C LYS A 296 3.26 -4.24 13.57
N GLY A 297 2.74 -3.89 14.74
CA GLY A 297 3.54 -3.92 15.95
C GLY A 297 2.81 -3.52 17.22
N VAL A 298 3.59 -3.33 18.28
CA VAL A 298 3.13 -2.85 19.58
C VAL A 298 4.09 -1.81 20.16
N PHE A 299 3.52 -0.73 20.69
CA PHE A 299 4.15 0.17 21.64
C PHE A 299 3.90 -0.34 23.04
N ILE A 300 4.96 -0.51 23.82
CA ILE A 300 4.87 -0.74 25.26
C ILE A 300 5.19 0.57 25.98
N VAL A 301 4.32 0.95 26.91
CA VAL A 301 4.39 2.21 27.67
C VAL A 301 4.29 1.92 29.16
N GLU A 302 4.73 2.87 30.00
CA GLU A 302 4.89 2.63 31.44
C GLU A 302 3.56 2.36 32.11
N ASP A 303 2.56 3.21 31.86
CA ASP A 303 1.29 3.18 32.58
C ASP A 303 0.10 3.67 31.74
N LYS A 304 -1.05 3.86 32.40
CA LYS A 304 -2.28 4.35 31.74
C LYS A 304 -2.14 5.78 31.22
N PHE A 305 -1.42 6.66 31.93
CA PHE A 305 -1.33 8.06 31.50
C PHE A 305 -0.41 8.20 30.28
N SER A 306 0.72 7.48 30.29
CA SER A 306 1.61 7.27 29.14
C SER A 306 0.85 6.76 27.92
N TYR A 307 -0.06 5.80 28.13
CA TYR A 307 -0.95 5.29 27.07
C TYR A 307 -1.83 6.39 26.50
N LEU A 308 -2.50 7.18 27.34
CA LEU A 308 -3.37 8.28 26.89
C LEU A 308 -2.57 9.33 26.12
N PHE A 309 -1.38 9.67 26.60
CA PHE A 309 -0.46 10.62 25.98
C PHE A 309 -0.02 10.14 24.59
N LEU A 310 0.54 8.93 24.50
CA LEU A 310 0.99 8.36 23.23
C LEU A 310 -0.18 8.18 22.25
N ASN A 311 -1.30 7.65 22.71
CA ASN A 311 -2.49 7.45 21.88
C ASN A 311 -3.05 8.79 21.38
N GLY A 312 -3.12 9.80 22.25
CA GLY A 312 -3.57 11.15 21.91
C GLY A 312 -2.67 11.82 20.88
N MET A 313 -1.35 11.62 20.98
CA MET A 313 -0.35 12.11 20.04
C MET A 313 -0.45 11.39 18.69
N LEU A 314 -0.41 10.06 18.67
CA LEU A 314 -0.43 9.28 17.43
C LEU A 314 -1.73 9.51 16.65
N ASN A 315 -2.90 9.56 17.30
CA ASN A 315 -4.17 9.80 16.58
C ASN A 315 -4.22 11.17 15.90
N ARG A 316 -3.54 12.19 16.45
CA ARG A 316 -3.51 13.56 15.89
C ARG A 316 -2.43 13.75 14.83
N ALA A 317 -1.21 13.27 15.10
CA ALA A 317 -0.05 13.50 14.22
C ALA A 317 0.16 12.39 13.18
N ALA A 318 -0.19 11.14 13.51
CA ALA A 318 0.14 9.97 12.70
C ALA A 318 -0.94 8.88 12.82
N SER A 319 -2.18 9.20 12.44
CA SER A 319 -3.32 8.27 12.57
C SER A 319 -3.13 6.93 11.88
N ASP A 320 -2.27 6.87 10.85
CA ASP A 320 -1.87 5.63 10.19
C ASP A 320 -1.05 4.73 11.15
N ILE A 321 -0.09 5.30 11.89
CA ILE A 321 0.70 4.59 12.91
C ILE A 321 -0.19 4.17 14.09
N ALA A 322 -1.09 5.05 14.55
CA ALA A 322 -2.06 4.70 15.60
C ALA A 322 -2.91 3.49 15.20
N TYR A 323 -3.28 3.39 13.92
CA TYR A 323 -4.01 2.26 13.39
C TYR A 323 -3.14 1.01 13.25
N ASP A 324 -1.88 1.15 12.86
CA ASP A 324 -0.99 0.02 12.59
C ASP A 324 -0.47 -0.66 13.85
N TYR A 325 -0.38 0.06 14.97
CA TYR A 325 0.21 -0.45 16.20
C TYR A 325 -0.84 -0.67 17.30
N HIS A 326 -0.57 -1.63 18.17
CA HIS A 326 -1.21 -1.68 19.49
C HIS A 326 -0.43 -0.81 20.47
N ILE A 327 -1.09 -0.29 21.50
CA ILE A 327 -0.42 0.36 22.63
C ILE A 327 -0.81 -0.43 23.88
N VAL A 328 0.19 -0.87 24.63
CA VAL A 328 0.02 -1.68 25.84
C VAL A 328 0.76 -1.01 26.98
N SER A 329 0.04 -0.68 28.04
CA SER A 329 0.62 -0.16 29.27
C SER A 329 0.95 -1.29 30.26
N PHE A 330 1.99 -1.10 31.05
CA PHE A 330 2.35 -1.99 32.15
C PHE A 330 1.69 -1.55 33.46
N LYS A 331 1.74 -2.43 34.46
CA LYS A 331 1.28 -2.12 35.83
C LYS A 331 2.43 -1.68 36.73
N ASP A 332 3.60 -2.30 36.57
CA ASP A 332 4.81 -2.05 37.36
C ASP A 332 5.78 -1.08 36.63
N GLY A 333 5.23 -0.25 35.73
CA GLY A 333 5.90 0.89 35.11
C GLY A 333 7.10 0.56 34.22
N GLU A 334 8.12 1.41 34.33
CA GLU A 334 9.35 1.38 33.53
C GLU A 334 10.20 0.13 33.75
N SER A 335 10.14 -0.45 34.95
CA SER A 335 10.97 -1.58 35.36
C SER A 335 10.69 -2.85 34.53
N ASP A 336 9.43 -3.06 34.13
CA ASP A 336 9.03 -4.19 33.30
C ASP A 336 9.38 -3.99 31.83
N ILE A 337 9.24 -2.75 31.33
CA ILE A 337 9.71 -2.39 29.98
C ILE A 337 11.21 -2.67 29.86
N GLU A 338 11.99 -2.27 30.85
CA GLU A 338 13.44 -2.51 30.87
C GLU A 338 13.78 -4.00 30.78
N LYS A 339 13.07 -4.87 31.50
CA LYS A 339 13.26 -6.33 31.43
C LYS A 339 12.96 -6.86 30.03
N VAL A 340 11.87 -6.40 29.40
CA VAL A 340 11.51 -6.79 28.03
C VAL A 340 12.62 -6.38 27.06
N VAL A 341 13.06 -5.12 27.09
CA VAL A 341 14.10 -4.61 26.19
C VAL A 341 15.43 -5.34 26.37
N LYS A 342 15.84 -5.65 27.61
CA LYS A 342 17.11 -6.34 27.88
C LYS A 342 17.11 -7.80 27.44
N HIS A 343 15.98 -8.49 27.57
CA HIS A 343 15.91 -9.93 27.43
C HIS A 343 15.26 -10.39 26.12
N PHE A 344 14.66 -9.48 25.34
CA PHE A 344 14.12 -9.80 24.02
C PHE A 344 15.23 -9.94 22.97
N ASN A 345 15.72 -11.18 22.80
CA ASN A 345 16.77 -11.53 21.84
C ASN A 345 16.33 -12.73 20.98
N PRO A 346 15.45 -12.52 19.99
CA PRO A 346 14.95 -13.60 19.16
C PRO A 346 16.03 -14.11 18.19
N ASN A 347 16.08 -15.42 17.97
CA ASN A 347 17.02 -16.05 17.02
C ASN A 347 16.72 -15.73 15.54
N LYS A 348 15.54 -15.18 15.25
CA LYS A 348 15.10 -14.77 13.92
C LYS A 348 14.39 -13.43 14.03
N THR A 349 14.53 -12.61 12.99
CA THR A 349 13.71 -11.42 12.81
C THR A 349 12.23 -11.81 12.79
N ILE A 350 11.41 -11.07 13.53
CA ILE A 350 9.97 -11.24 13.56
C ILE A 350 9.31 -10.20 12.66
N GLY A 351 8.26 -10.58 11.93
CA GLY A 351 7.48 -9.67 11.09
C GLY A 351 6.52 -8.78 11.89
N PHE A 352 6.90 -8.39 13.10
CA PHE A 352 6.08 -7.62 14.04
C PHE A 352 7.00 -6.72 14.87
N ASN A 353 6.78 -5.41 14.79
CA ASN A 353 7.65 -4.41 15.41
C ASN A 353 7.31 -4.20 16.89
N PHE A 354 8.34 -4.01 17.72
CA PHE A 354 8.20 -3.65 19.12
C PHE A 354 8.83 -2.29 19.36
N PHE A 355 8.19 -1.45 20.16
CA PHE A 355 8.74 -0.17 20.59
C PHE A 355 8.59 -0.03 22.09
N ALA A 356 9.69 0.22 22.78
CA ALA A 356 9.67 0.61 24.18
C ALA A 356 9.63 2.14 24.28
N VAL A 357 8.55 2.66 24.85
CA VAL A 357 8.33 4.09 25.03
C VAL A 357 8.38 4.38 26.53
N PHE A 358 9.38 5.15 26.94
CA PHE A 358 9.56 5.59 28.32
C PHE A 358 9.09 7.03 28.49
N ASP A 359 8.75 7.40 29.71
CA ASP A 359 8.50 8.78 30.08
C ASP A 359 9.77 9.62 30.00
N ALA A 360 9.62 10.94 29.87
CA ALA A 360 10.75 11.81 29.58
C ALA A 360 11.71 12.00 30.77
N ASP A 361 11.27 11.68 31.98
CA ASP A 361 12.10 11.69 33.19
C ASP A 361 13.04 10.47 33.26
N MET A 362 12.81 9.44 32.43
CA MET A 362 13.65 8.24 32.31
C MET A 362 14.80 8.38 31.28
N ARG A 363 15.08 9.58 30.76
CA ARG A 363 16.18 9.92 29.82
C ARG A 363 17.49 9.16 30.07
N ALA A 364 17.96 9.16 31.32
CA ALA A 364 19.24 8.54 31.67
C ALA A 364 19.25 7.01 31.45
N LYS A 365 18.11 6.33 31.63
CA LYS A 365 17.96 4.88 31.39
C LYS A 365 17.92 4.58 29.90
N ILE A 366 17.21 5.38 29.10
CA ILE A 366 17.09 5.21 27.64
C ILE A 366 18.46 5.07 27.00
N SER A 367 19.40 5.99 27.29
CA SER A 367 20.75 6.00 26.72
C SER A 367 21.49 4.65 26.84
N LYS A 368 21.24 3.89 27.92
CA LYS A 368 21.85 2.58 28.19
C LYS A 368 21.16 1.43 27.44
N LEU A 369 19.92 1.64 27.01
CA LEU A 369 19.09 0.64 26.33
C LEU A 369 19.06 0.84 24.80
N VAL A 370 19.42 2.02 24.28
CA VAL A 370 19.54 2.24 22.83
C VAL A 370 20.57 1.27 22.23
N GLY A 371 20.22 0.67 21.08
CA GLY A 371 21.02 -0.31 20.35
C GLY A 371 20.61 -1.77 20.61
N LYS A 372 19.56 -1.99 21.42
CA LYS A 372 18.92 -3.31 21.57
C LYS A 372 17.98 -3.61 20.40
N VAL A 373 17.55 -4.88 20.31
CA VAL A 373 16.66 -5.36 19.25
C VAL A 373 15.33 -4.60 19.25
N ILE A 374 14.83 -4.21 20.42
CA ILE A 374 13.65 -3.36 20.56
C ILE A 374 14.10 -1.89 20.54
N PRO A 375 13.68 -1.09 19.55
CA PRO A 375 13.85 0.36 19.59
C PRO A 375 13.30 0.98 20.88
N VAL A 376 14.11 1.83 21.48
CA VAL A 376 13.76 2.58 22.70
C VAL A 376 13.63 4.05 22.34
N ILE A 377 12.49 4.63 22.68
CA ILE A 377 12.14 6.03 22.47
C ILE A 377 11.52 6.60 23.74
N SER A 378 11.44 7.92 23.83
CA SER A 378 10.83 8.61 24.97
C SER A 378 9.62 9.43 24.56
N LEU A 379 8.63 9.58 25.43
CA LEU A 379 7.56 10.55 25.22
C LEU A 379 8.11 11.97 25.15
N PRO A 380 7.56 12.86 24.30
CA PRO A 380 8.04 14.22 24.20
C PRO A 380 7.83 15.02 25.48
N SER A 381 8.83 15.80 25.88
CA SER A 381 8.73 16.80 26.95
C SER A 381 9.72 17.94 26.75
N ILE A 382 9.28 19.17 27.03
CA ILE A 382 10.10 20.38 26.94
C ILE A 382 11.27 20.32 27.94
N ASP A 383 10.97 19.92 29.17
CA ASP A 383 11.88 19.98 30.32
C ASP A 383 12.22 18.60 30.92
N GLY A 384 11.86 17.51 30.23
CA GLY A 384 12.13 16.15 30.70
C GLY A 384 11.23 15.72 31.85
N LEU A 385 10.01 16.25 31.88
CA LEU A 385 8.98 15.92 32.86
C LEU A 385 8.21 14.67 32.41
N ASN A 386 7.62 13.98 33.39
CA ASN A 386 6.61 12.98 33.06
C ASN A 386 5.40 13.62 32.35
N PRO A 387 4.62 12.81 31.60
CA PRO A 387 3.47 13.28 30.83
C PRO A 387 2.42 14.06 31.66
N GLU A 388 2.18 13.68 32.92
CA GLU A 388 1.25 14.34 33.82
C GLU A 388 1.70 15.77 34.11
N GLU A 389 2.94 15.95 34.56
CA GLU A 389 3.48 17.27 34.88
C GLU A 389 3.55 18.17 33.64
N GLU A 390 3.87 17.60 32.49
CA GLU A 390 3.87 18.30 31.21
C GLU A 390 2.47 18.84 30.86
N LEU A 391 1.42 18.02 31.00
CA LEU A 391 0.05 18.46 30.78
C LEU A 391 -0.47 19.37 31.90
N TRP A 392 -0.02 19.20 33.13
CA TRP A 392 -0.38 20.07 34.25
C TRP A 392 0.09 21.49 34.02
N ARG A 393 1.29 21.68 33.44
CA ARG A 393 1.79 22.99 33.02
C ARG A 393 0.92 23.59 31.91
N ALA A 394 0.61 22.81 30.88
CA ALA A 394 -0.27 23.26 29.80
C ALA A 394 -1.66 23.69 30.31
N LEU A 395 -2.20 22.97 31.31
CA LEU A 395 -3.43 23.35 32.01
C LEU A 395 -3.27 24.70 32.71
N SER A 396 -2.20 24.88 33.50
CA SER A 396 -1.97 26.09 34.28
C SER A 396 -1.91 27.37 33.43
N ASP A 397 -1.31 27.27 32.24
CA ASP A 397 -1.17 28.39 31.32
C ASP A 397 -2.48 28.71 30.56
N ASN A 398 -3.48 27.80 30.59
CA ASN A 398 -4.65 27.85 29.72
C ASN A 398 -5.98 27.53 30.45
N ILE A 399 -6.05 27.77 31.76
CA ILE A 399 -7.21 27.43 32.61
C ILE A 399 -8.53 27.96 32.01
N THR A 400 -8.58 29.20 31.55
CA THR A 400 -9.81 29.81 31.01
C THR A 400 -10.34 29.10 29.77
N ASP A 401 -9.48 28.77 28.80
CA ASP A 401 -9.87 28.04 27.57
C ASP A 401 -10.32 26.61 27.90
N ILE A 402 -9.61 25.95 28.82
CA ILE A 402 -9.93 24.57 29.23
C ILE A 402 -11.24 24.52 30.03
N ALA A 403 -11.49 25.50 30.89
CA ALA A 403 -12.76 25.65 31.61
C ALA A 403 -13.93 25.79 30.62
N GLN A 404 -13.78 26.63 29.60
CA GLN A 404 -14.78 26.80 28.55
C GLN A 404 -15.07 25.47 27.81
N LYS A 405 -14.03 24.69 27.48
CA LYS A 405 -14.18 23.38 26.83
C LYS A 405 -14.88 22.35 27.71
N LEU A 406 -14.65 22.41 29.02
CA LEU A 406 -15.28 21.53 30.01
C LEU A 406 -16.70 22.00 30.37
N GLY A 407 -17.10 23.20 29.97
CA GLY A 407 -18.40 23.78 30.32
C GLY A 407 -18.50 24.16 31.80
N ILE A 408 -17.39 24.56 32.41
CA ILE A 408 -17.30 24.97 33.82
C ILE A 408 -16.83 26.42 33.93
N GLU A 409 -17.18 27.09 35.02
CA GLU A 409 -16.70 28.43 35.31
C GLU A 409 -15.18 28.43 35.54
N SER A 410 -14.49 29.44 35.02
CA SER A 410 -13.03 29.51 35.11
C SER A 410 -12.53 29.63 36.55
N ASP A 411 -13.26 30.36 37.39
CA ASP A 411 -12.94 30.54 38.81
C ASP A 411 -13.04 29.22 39.59
N ASP A 412 -14.04 28.38 39.28
CA ASP A 412 -14.20 27.06 39.88
C ASP A 412 -13.04 26.14 39.49
N LEU A 413 -12.68 26.10 38.19
CA LEU A 413 -11.54 25.30 37.73
C LEU A 413 -10.23 25.76 38.38
N PHE A 414 -10.02 27.08 38.50
CA PHE A 414 -8.85 27.64 39.17
C PHE A 414 -8.79 27.20 40.63
N GLN A 415 -9.91 27.26 41.35
CA GLN A 415 -9.98 26.83 42.74
C GLN A 415 -9.68 25.33 42.91
N TYR A 416 -10.23 24.47 42.03
CA TYR A 416 -9.95 23.03 42.06
C TYR A 416 -8.51 22.71 41.68
N TYR A 417 -7.94 23.44 40.72
CA TYR A 417 -6.53 23.35 40.35
C TYR A 417 -5.63 23.64 41.55
N GLU A 418 -5.84 24.76 42.25
CA GLU A 418 -5.08 25.15 43.45
C GLU A 418 -5.17 24.10 44.57
N GLN A 419 -6.34 23.50 44.78
CA GLN A 419 -6.51 22.42 45.77
C GLN A 419 -5.70 21.15 45.43
N CYS A 420 -5.43 20.91 44.14
CA CYS A 420 -4.68 19.74 43.70
C CYS A 420 -3.16 19.96 43.74
N ILE A 421 -2.66 21.20 43.72
CA ILE A 421 -1.21 21.49 43.70
C ILE A 421 -0.39 20.70 44.75
N PRO A 422 -0.82 20.59 46.02
CA PRO A 422 -0.03 19.90 47.04
C PRO A 422 0.03 18.38 46.88
N LEU A 423 -0.81 17.80 46.01
CA LEU A 423 -0.86 16.36 45.77
C LEU A 423 0.34 15.89 44.94
N ASP A 424 0.62 14.59 45.03
CA ASP A 424 1.53 13.93 44.11
C ASP A 424 1.02 14.06 42.67
N HIS A 425 1.93 14.16 41.71
CA HIS A 425 1.61 14.37 40.30
C HIS A 425 0.66 13.32 39.71
N HIS A 426 0.74 12.05 40.13
CA HIS A 426 -0.21 11.01 39.70
C HIS A 426 -1.62 11.23 40.29
N ASP A 427 -1.72 11.80 41.49
CA ASP A 427 -2.99 12.06 42.18
C ASP A 427 -3.68 13.36 41.70
N ARG A 428 -2.91 14.32 41.19
CA ARG A 428 -3.42 15.63 40.72
C ARG A 428 -4.51 15.48 39.67
N PHE A 429 -4.25 14.72 38.62
CA PHE A 429 -5.21 14.53 37.52
C PHE A 429 -6.48 13.80 37.97
N MET A 430 -6.31 12.72 38.73
CA MET A 430 -7.44 11.95 39.26
C MET A 430 -8.31 12.82 40.18
N SER A 431 -7.69 13.62 41.04
CA SER A 431 -8.42 14.48 41.99
C SER A 431 -9.12 15.63 41.28
N LEU A 432 -8.45 16.28 40.33
CA LEU A 432 -9.05 17.34 39.52
C LEU A 432 -10.25 16.84 38.71
N ALA A 433 -10.14 15.66 38.09
CA ALA A 433 -11.25 15.04 37.36
C ALA A 433 -12.46 14.78 38.28
N ARG A 434 -12.23 14.35 39.53
CA ARG A 434 -13.29 14.19 40.53
C ARG A 434 -13.93 15.51 40.94
N TYR A 435 -13.15 16.55 41.17
CA TYR A 435 -13.69 17.87 41.52
C TYR A 435 -14.55 18.46 40.40
N VAL A 436 -14.09 18.32 39.15
CA VAL A 436 -14.80 18.77 37.96
C VAL A 436 -15.95 17.84 37.55
N ASN A 437 -16.05 16.66 38.18
CA ASN A 437 -17.05 15.62 37.91
C ASN A 437 -17.05 15.12 36.45
N VAL A 438 -15.85 14.85 35.92
CA VAL A 438 -15.62 14.25 34.59
C VAL A 438 -14.69 13.05 34.69
N SER A 439 -14.58 12.24 33.63
CA SER A 439 -13.56 11.19 33.59
C SER A 439 -12.16 11.77 33.34
N GLU A 440 -11.12 11.05 33.77
CA GLU A 440 -9.72 11.40 33.44
C GLU A 440 -9.49 11.56 31.93
N GLU A 441 -10.15 10.73 31.10
CA GLU A 441 -10.04 10.82 29.64
C GLU A 441 -10.66 12.09 29.07
N VAL A 442 -11.77 12.56 29.65
CA VAL A 442 -12.41 13.82 29.23
C VAL A 442 -11.52 15.00 29.63
N LEU A 443 -10.98 14.99 30.85
CA LEU A 443 -10.04 16.01 31.33
C LEU A 443 -8.75 16.01 30.49
N PHE A 444 -8.19 14.84 30.19
CA PHE A 444 -7.03 14.72 29.31
C PHE A 444 -7.33 15.30 27.92
N ASN A 445 -8.48 14.96 27.32
CA ASN A 445 -8.82 15.41 25.97
C ASN A 445 -9.18 16.89 25.89
N SER A 446 -9.47 17.57 27.01
CA SER A 446 -9.64 19.03 27.02
C SER A 446 -8.30 19.77 27.11
N ILE A 447 -7.30 19.18 27.79
CA ILE A 447 -5.96 19.78 28.01
C ILE A 447 -5.00 19.44 26.87
N PHE A 448 -4.88 18.16 26.49
CA PHE A 448 -3.89 17.65 25.53
C PHE A 448 -3.85 18.40 24.18
N PRO A 449 -4.98 18.81 23.56
CA PRO A 449 -4.93 19.58 22.32
C PRO A 449 -4.16 20.90 22.46
N VAL A 450 -4.24 21.55 23.62
CA VAL A 450 -3.52 22.81 23.90
C VAL A 450 -2.02 22.54 23.94
N TRP A 451 -1.61 21.50 24.68
CA TRP A 451 -0.21 21.07 24.70
C TRP A 451 0.29 20.69 23.30
N PHE A 452 -0.49 19.93 22.52
CA PHE A 452 -0.09 19.45 21.20
C PHE A 452 0.21 20.60 20.23
N ILE A 453 -0.66 21.61 20.17
CA ILE A 453 -0.51 22.76 19.26
C ILE A 453 0.77 23.55 19.60
N ASN A 454 1.11 23.65 20.88
CA ASN A 454 2.30 24.37 21.33
C ASN A 454 3.60 23.57 21.14
N ASN A 455 3.51 22.27 20.81
CA ASN A 455 4.66 21.34 20.78
C ASN A 455 4.77 20.52 19.48
N VAL A 456 4.27 21.05 18.37
CA VAL A 456 4.26 20.34 17.06
C VAL A 456 5.65 19.90 16.62
N GLU A 457 6.70 20.69 16.85
CA GLU A 457 8.07 20.32 16.49
C GLU A 457 8.56 19.09 17.27
N LEU A 458 8.34 19.06 18.59
CA LEU A 458 8.68 17.91 19.45
C LEU A 458 7.92 16.65 19.04
N VAL A 459 6.63 16.80 18.71
CA VAL A 459 5.81 15.70 18.18
C VAL A 459 6.37 15.21 16.85
N ASN A 460 6.76 16.11 15.94
CA ASN A 460 7.35 15.73 14.65
C ASN A 460 8.67 14.96 14.85
N LYS A 461 9.54 15.40 15.77
CA LYS A 461 10.76 14.65 16.14
C LYS A 461 10.43 13.23 16.61
N PHE A 462 9.46 13.08 17.51
CA PHE A 462 9.02 11.77 17.98
C PHE A 462 8.52 10.88 16.83
N ILE A 463 7.56 11.37 16.04
CA ILE A 463 6.96 10.60 14.93
C ILE A 463 8.03 10.22 13.89
N PHE A 464 8.95 11.12 13.58
CA PHE A 464 10.07 10.86 12.70
C PHE A 464 10.92 9.68 13.20
N SER A 465 11.27 9.66 14.50
CA SER A 465 12.06 8.56 15.09
C SER A 465 11.36 7.20 14.97
N VAL A 466 10.03 7.17 15.14
CA VAL A 466 9.20 5.97 14.99
C VAL A 466 9.22 5.47 13.54
N ILE A 467 9.02 6.36 12.57
CA ILE A 467 8.99 5.99 11.13
C ILE A 467 10.35 5.45 10.70
N VAL A 468 11.44 6.14 11.04
CA VAL A 468 12.81 5.73 10.69
C VAL A 468 13.19 4.42 11.36
N SER A 469 12.76 4.19 12.60
CA SER A 469 13.05 2.93 13.32
C SER A 469 12.21 1.74 12.84
N SER A 470 11.05 1.97 12.24
CA SER A 470 10.13 0.92 11.78
C SER A 470 10.27 0.57 10.30
N SER A 471 11.06 1.34 9.55
CA SER A 471 11.16 1.24 8.09
C SER A 471 12.62 1.13 7.64
N ASP A 472 12.89 0.27 6.65
CA ASP A 472 14.20 0.21 6.00
C ASP A 472 14.35 1.36 5.00
N MET A 473 14.68 2.54 5.52
CA MET A 473 14.90 3.75 4.72
C MET A 473 16.38 3.98 4.43
N ASN A 474 16.69 4.45 3.22
CA ASN A 474 18.01 4.95 2.87
C ASN A 474 18.15 6.44 3.25
N GLN A 475 19.39 6.96 3.21
CA GLN A 475 19.71 8.35 3.56
C GLN A 475 18.83 9.39 2.84
N LYS A 476 18.58 9.20 1.54
CA LYS A 476 17.81 10.14 0.72
C LYS A 476 16.35 10.17 1.18
N GLU A 477 15.79 9.01 1.50
CA GLU A 477 14.44 8.88 2.03
C GLU A 477 14.32 9.52 3.42
N ILE A 478 15.28 9.27 4.31
CA ILE A 478 15.33 9.87 5.65
C ILE A 478 15.37 11.40 5.54
N ASN A 479 16.23 11.95 4.68
CA ASN A 479 16.35 13.40 4.47
C ASN A 479 15.09 14.00 3.84
N THR A 480 14.43 13.28 2.93
CA THR A 480 13.16 13.70 2.34
C THR A 480 12.07 13.76 3.42
N LEU A 481 11.97 12.73 4.27
CA LEU A 481 11.02 12.69 5.37
C LEU A 481 11.28 13.83 6.38
N ALA A 482 12.53 14.05 6.79
CA ALA A 482 12.90 15.13 7.69
C ALA A 482 12.45 16.50 7.13
N SER A 483 12.74 16.75 5.85
CA SER A 483 12.32 17.97 5.15
C SER A 483 10.80 18.15 5.16
N THR A 484 10.03 17.09 4.90
CA THR A 484 8.56 17.16 4.91
C THR A 484 7.95 17.43 6.28
N MET A 485 8.69 17.11 7.35
CA MET A 485 8.28 17.33 8.75
C MET A 485 8.87 18.62 9.35
N GLY A 486 9.62 19.39 8.55
CA GLY A 486 10.27 20.63 9.00
C GLY A 486 11.44 20.41 9.96
N LEU A 487 12.11 19.25 9.89
CA LEU A 487 13.22 18.88 10.76
C LEU A 487 14.57 19.11 10.08
N GLU A 488 15.63 19.25 10.89
CA GLU A 488 17.00 19.36 10.40
C GLU A 488 17.44 18.07 9.67
N LEU A 489 18.33 18.23 8.68
CA LEU A 489 18.83 17.11 7.89
C LEU A 489 19.92 16.35 8.66
N PHE A 490 19.82 15.03 8.66
CA PHE A 490 20.81 14.15 9.29
C PHE A 490 21.96 13.85 8.31
N GLN A 491 23.19 13.90 8.80
CA GLN A 491 24.37 13.39 8.08
C GLN A 491 24.92 12.20 8.84
N PHE A 492 24.73 11.01 8.27
CA PHE A 492 25.28 9.79 8.81
C PHE A 492 26.76 9.65 8.42
N GLN A 493 27.56 9.04 9.29
CA GLN A 493 28.97 8.79 9.01
C GLN A 493 29.12 7.74 7.90
N LYS A 494 29.72 8.13 6.76
CA LYS A 494 29.82 7.29 5.55
C LYS A 494 30.70 6.05 5.71
N ASP A 495 31.51 5.96 6.76
CA ASP A 495 32.60 4.97 6.90
C ASP A 495 32.53 4.12 8.19
N SER A 496 31.42 4.14 8.96
CA SER A 496 31.26 3.23 10.11
C SER A 496 30.73 1.86 9.66
N THR A 497 31.30 0.79 10.19
CA THR A 497 30.80 -0.58 9.99
C THR A 497 29.46 -0.83 10.71
N ASP A 498 29.12 0.03 11.67
CA ASP A 498 27.87 -0.02 12.42
C ASP A 498 26.85 0.98 11.84
N LYS A 499 25.61 0.52 11.63
CA LYS A 499 24.49 1.35 11.17
C LYS A 499 24.08 2.27 12.32
N GLU A 500 24.44 3.55 12.22
CA GLU A 500 24.01 4.60 13.14
C GLU A 500 22.47 4.59 13.30
N ILE A 501 22.01 4.68 14.54
CA ILE A 501 20.59 4.62 14.89
C ILE A 501 20.11 6.00 15.31
N ILE A 502 19.04 6.48 14.68
CA ILE A 502 18.30 7.66 15.15
C ILE A 502 17.34 7.23 16.25
N PHE A 503 17.41 7.89 17.40
CA PHE A 503 16.40 7.76 18.44
C PHE A 503 16.01 9.13 19.00
N PHE A 504 14.82 9.21 19.60
CA PHE A 504 14.32 10.42 20.23
C PHE A 504 14.42 10.28 21.74
N ASP A 505 15.13 11.21 22.38
CA ASP A 505 15.43 11.18 23.81
C ASP A 505 14.42 11.95 24.67
N SER A 506 13.27 12.33 24.08
CA SER A 506 12.17 13.22 24.55
C SER A 506 12.28 14.69 24.17
N LYS A 507 13.45 15.20 23.77
CA LYS A 507 13.60 16.59 23.33
C LYS A 507 14.23 16.68 21.95
N ASP A 508 15.27 15.90 21.72
CA ASP A 508 16.07 15.96 20.52
C ASP A 508 16.23 14.59 19.86
N LEU A 509 16.54 14.64 18.57
CA LEU A 509 16.89 13.46 17.79
C LEU A 509 18.40 13.25 17.90
N LEU A 510 18.81 12.08 18.36
CA LEU A 510 20.19 11.74 18.61
C LEU A 510 20.63 10.57 17.72
N LEU A 511 21.92 10.54 17.40
CA LEU A 511 22.59 9.43 16.70
C LEU A 511 23.37 8.59 17.70
N LYS A 512 23.32 7.27 17.57
CA LYS A 512 24.15 6.32 18.34
C LYS A 512 24.71 5.22 17.47
#